data_AF-A0A1B6MB45-F1
#
_entry.id   AF-A0A1B6MB45-F1
#
_cell.length_a   1.000
_cell.length_b   1.000
_cell.length_c   1.000
_cell.angle_alpha   90.00
_cell.angle_beta   90.00
_cell.angle_gamma   90.00
#
_symmetry.space_group_name_H-M   'P 1'
#
loop_
_entity.id
_entity.type
_entity.pdbx_description
1 polymer ?
#
loop_
_entity_poly.entity_id
_entity_poly.type
_entity_poly.pdbx_seq_one_letter_code
_entity_poly.pdbx_strand_id
1 'polypeptide(L)'
;MVARTLWLWLCVVWLTTWLTEAIINPTTTSVCDLGPCRCARGRLICDCSTSNVKEIILKNEMFEMYTFSSVSVANCGHVHVTSRALSGLPALQQFSATNIASLTLEEQAFSWWADSASGLLINITDSSIPEFPSYCFHGSLRQVYLTSVNVSHVRPFAFSAIDRAERIDFTAVHFADLEPQAFKKFSVDFLIINHSRFHVFPTRTMMDIEVLQEVLLYNTTADRIETAAFKIHDPRSFRIVQCKIDHVEEGAFHVHTRGDVSIHENRFARVEEDAFVGFTVDRRYFEQAGKQDLIFENNTLTNFESGALTFNTSGFNPRLDWIMIDQRCSCPSISSWAADLVYFSSNTLYRTHVPQVDTVIYCSNPGPTSIRDFQRLYCNVTKSNILVKVLVGVGVVITLVVIGLVVYCGVQRRAKRYINVPTSPSALRPAGYGKPHMLVVPEGKTYRETELHVIVEHAEAIVPTEYVKERPDKDDQ
;
A
#
# COMPACT_ATOMS: atom_id res chain seq x y z
N MET A 1 -43.95 61.03 50.87
CA MET A 1 -43.07 60.59 49.75
C MET A 1 -41.68 60.14 50.20
N VAL A 2 -41.08 60.71 51.25
CA VAL A 2 -39.70 60.38 51.70
C VAL A 2 -39.53 58.96 52.26
N ALA A 3 -40.57 58.36 52.84
CA ALA A 3 -40.47 57.00 53.42
C ALA A 3 -40.40 55.87 52.36
N ARG A 4 -40.94 56.09 51.15
CA ARG A 4 -40.92 55.08 50.07
C ARG A 4 -39.56 55.01 49.36
N THR A 5 -38.85 56.13 49.27
CA THR A 5 -37.51 56.16 48.67
C THR A 5 -36.46 55.52 49.58
N LEU A 6 -36.61 55.62 50.90
CA LEU A 6 -35.65 55.01 51.84
C LEU A 6 -35.69 53.46 51.81
N TRP A 7 -36.88 52.89 51.61
CA TRP A 7 -37.07 51.44 51.57
C TRP A 7 -36.47 50.81 50.29
N LEU A 8 -36.61 51.50 49.16
CA LEU A 8 -36.00 51.09 47.89
C LEU A 8 -34.46 51.12 47.96
N TRP A 9 -33.89 52.13 48.61
CA TRP A 9 -32.44 52.19 48.82
C TRP A 9 -31.93 51.11 49.76
N LEU A 10 -32.66 50.80 50.83
CA LEU A 10 -32.31 49.69 51.73
C LEU A 10 -32.38 48.34 51.00
N CYS A 11 -33.39 48.09 50.16
CA CYS A 11 -33.45 46.87 49.35
C CYS A 11 -32.31 46.77 48.34
N VAL A 12 -31.92 47.87 47.67
CA VAL A 12 -30.81 47.86 46.71
C VAL A 12 -29.47 47.63 47.42
N VAL A 13 -29.25 48.25 48.59
CA VAL A 13 -28.04 48.01 49.39
C VAL A 13 -28.01 46.56 49.90
N TRP A 14 -29.14 46.02 50.38
CA TRP A 14 -29.19 44.63 50.85
C TRP A 14 -28.99 43.62 49.72
N LEU A 15 -29.57 43.88 48.54
CA LEU A 15 -29.41 43.02 47.36
C LEU A 15 -27.97 43.07 46.83
N THR A 16 -27.32 44.23 46.87
CA THR A 16 -25.91 44.38 46.43
C THR A 16 -24.92 43.81 47.44
N THR A 17 -25.19 43.87 48.75
CA THR A 17 -24.38 43.16 49.76
C THR A 17 -24.54 41.65 49.67
N TRP A 18 -25.75 41.14 49.41
CA TRP A 18 -25.97 39.71 49.18
C TRP A 18 -25.32 39.21 47.88
N LEU A 19 -25.38 39.99 46.81
CA LEU A 19 -24.71 39.67 45.54
C LEU A 19 -23.19 39.74 45.65
N THR A 20 -22.62 40.57 46.51
CA THR A 20 -21.16 40.66 46.70
C THR A 20 -20.62 39.56 47.61
N GLU A 21 -21.36 39.11 48.64
CA GLU A 21 -20.97 37.94 49.44
C GLU A 21 -21.07 36.62 48.66
N ALA A 22 -21.96 36.51 47.67
CA ALA A 22 -22.04 35.34 46.81
C ALA A 22 -20.91 35.24 45.76
N ILE A 23 -20.12 36.30 45.56
CA ILE A 23 -19.01 36.35 44.57
C ILE A 23 -17.63 36.17 45.24
N ILE A 24 -17.54 36.28 46.56
CA ILE A 24 -16.28 36.18 47.31
C ILE A 24 -16.23 34.85 48.03
N ASN A 25 -15.82 33.80 47.30
CA ASN A 25 -15.01 32.65 47.73
C ASN A 25 -15.28 31.47 46.79
N PRO A 26 -14.67 31.41 45.59
CA PRO A 26 -14.27 30.11 45.10
C PRO A 26 -13.29 29.58 46.14
N THR A 27 -13.75 28.69 47.02
CA THR A 27 -12.80 27.84 47.75
C THR A 27 -12.06 27.10 46.65
N THR A 28 -10.82 27.50 46.40
CA THR A 28 -9.91 26.79 45.50
C THR A 28 -9.65 25.45 46.17
N THR A 29 -10.59 24.51 45.99
CA THR A 29 -10.44 23.15 46.46
C THR A 29 -9.19 22.62 45.79
N SER A 30 -8.17 22.34 46.61
CA SER A 30 -6.93 21.85 46.06
C SER A 30 -7.20 20.49 45.42
N VAL A 31 -6.41 20.13 44.42
CA VAL A 31 -6.54 18.82 43.76
C VAL A 31 -6.43 17.66 44.76
N CYS A 32 -5.77 17.88 45.91
CA CYS A 32 -5.61 16.93 47.00
C CYS A 32 -6.85 16.77 47.87
N ASP A 33 -7.77 17.73 47.84
CA ASP A 33 -9.04 17.69 48.59
C ASP A 33 -10.14 16.98 47.80
N LEU A 34 -9.87 16.64 46.53
CA LEU A 34 -10.75 15.76 45.75
C LEU A 34 -10.76 14.38 46.41
N GLY A 35 -11.95 13.90 46.81
CA GLY A 35 -12.12 12.61 47.49
C GLY A 35 -11.37 11.40 46.89
N PRO A 36 -11.27 11.20 45.56
CA PRO A 36 -10.50 10.09 44.98
C PRO A 36 -8.99 10.33 44.91
N CYS A 37 -8.50 11.53 45.21
CA CYS A 37 -7.12 11.95 45.02
C CYS A 37 -6.35 12.01 46.34
N ARG A 38 -5.07 11.64 46.27
CA ARG A 38 -4.12 11.76 47.37
C ARG A 38 -2.82 12.35 46.86
N CYS A 39 -2.26 13.25 47.66
CA CYS A 39 -0.99 13.90 47.38
C CYS A 39 0.08 13.37 48.34
N ALA A 40 1.12 12.73 47.81
CA ALA A 40 2.18 12.15 48.62
C ALA A 40 3.55 12.33 47.94
N ARG A 41 4.49 12.98 48.62
CA ARG A 41 5.91 13.08 48.20
C ARG A 41 6.08 13.58 46.75
N GLY A 42 5.39 14.67 46.40
CA GLY A 42 5.44 15.23 45.03
C GLY A 42 4.72 14.37 43.99
N ARG A 43 3.82 13.47 44.39
CA ARG A 43 2.99 12.69 43.48
C ARG A 43 1.52 12.96 43.74
N LEU A 44 0.77 13.15 42.67
CA LEU A 44 -0.68 13.15 42.69
C LEU A 44 -1.17 11.78 42.20
N ILE A 45 -1.93 11.09 43.03
CA ILE A 45 -2.52 9.79 42.69
C ILE A 45 -4.02 9.89 42.91
N CYS A 46 -4.80 9.76 41.84
CA CYS A 46 -6.25 9.72 41.89
C CYS A 46 -6.74 8.32 41.48
N ASP A 47 -7.55 7.69 42.33
CA ASP A 47 -8.14 6.37 42.06
C ASP A 47 -9.63 6.41 42.38
N CYS A 48 -10.47 6.29 41.35
CA CYS A 48 -11.93 6.33 41.49
C CYS A 48 -12.55 4.94 41.76
N SER A 49 -11.74 3.91 42.07
CA SER A 49 -12.23 2.57 42.41
C SER A 49 -13.05 2.55 43.71
N THR A 50 -12.59 3.27 44.73
CA THR A 50 -13.22 3.33 46.06
C THR A 50 -14.07 4.56 46.30
N SER A 51 -14.07 5.52 45.37
CA SER A 51 -14.78 6.79 45.51
C SER A 51 -16.14 6.75 44.83
N ASN A 52 -17.11 7.46 45.42
CA ASN A 52 -18.40 7.73 44.77
C ASN A 52 -18.26 8.75 43.62
N VAL A 53 -17.18 9.53 43.62
CA VAL A 53 -16.85 10.48 42.56
C VAL A 53 -16.16 9.73 41.43
N LYS A 54 -16.83 9.66 40.28
CA LYS A 54 -16.33 8.99 39.06
C LYS A 54 -15.71 9.96 38.05
N GLU A 55 -15.85 11.26 38.29
CA GLU A 55 -15.44 12.32 37.38
C GLU A 55 -14.32 13.14 37.99
N ILE A 56 -13.25 13.37 37.24
CA ILE A 56 -12.10 14.18 37.66
C ILE A 56 -11.85 15.24 36.59
N ILE A 57 -11.69 16.49 37.02
CA ILE A 57 -11.30 17.59 36.13
C ILE A 57 -9.93 18.08 36.58
N LEU A 58 -8.93 17.98 35.70
CA LEU A 58 -7.58 18.48 35.92
C LEU A 58 -7.45 19.83 35.27
N LYS A 59 -7.23 20.87 36.09
CA LYS A 59 -7.01 22.25 35.64
C LYS A 59 -5.74 22.83 36.25
N ASN A 60 -5.15 23.79 35.55
CA ASN A 60 -3.89 24.40 35.95
C ASN A 60 -3.98 25.07 37.34
N GLU A 61 -5.10 25.75 37.62
CA GLU A 61 -5.33 26.49 38.86
C GLU A 61 -5.32 25.56 40.10
N MET A 62 -5.61 24.27 39.92
CA MET A 62 -5.61 23.29 41.01
C MET A 62 -4.20 22.89 41.46
N PHE A 63 -3.17 23.25 40.68
CA PHE A 63 -1.79 22.85 40.90
C PHE A 63 -0.89 23.97 41.45
N GLU A 64 -1.36 25.22 41.52
CA GLU A 64 -0.52 26.40 41.83
C GLU A 64 0.29 26.30 43.13
N MET A 65 -0.15 25.51 44.11
CA MET A 65 0.52 25.36 45.41
C MET A 65 1.43 24.12 45.51
N TYR A 66 1.48 23.27 44.48
CA TYR A 66 2.14 21.97 44.55
C TYR A 66 3.16 21.78 43.44
N THR A 67 4.27 21.13 43.79
CA THR A 67 5.26 20.64 42.83
C THR A 67 5.09 19.13 42.68
N PHE A 68 4.41 18.73 41.61
CA PHE A 68 4.24 17.31 41.30
C PHE A 68 5.31 16.87 40.28
N SER A 69 6.05 15.82 40.63
CA SER A 69 6.92 15.09 39.70
C SER A 69 6.15 14.05 38.90
N SER A 70 5.02 13.56 39.43
CA SER A 70 4.17 12.60 38.72
C SER A 70 2.69 12.80 39.03
N VAL A 71 1.86 12.71 38.00
CA VAL A 71 0.39 12.70 38.09
C VAL A 71 -0.12 11.37 37.56
N SER A 72 -0.93 10.66 38.36
CA SER A 72 -1.51 9.36 38.01
C SER A 72 -3.00 9.38 38.28
N VAL A 73 -3.81 9.05 37.28
CA VAL A 73 -5.27 8.95 37.40
C VAL A 73 -5.72 7.57 36.93
N ALA A 74 -6.51 6.87 37.75
CA ALA A 74 -6.90 5.49 37.49
C ALA A 74 -8.37 5.20 37.81
N ASN A 75 -8.96 4.26 37.05
CA ASN A 75 -10.27 3.65 37.31
C ASN A 75 -11.45 4.63 37.37
N CYS A 76 -11.36 5.77 36.67
CA CYS A 76 -12.40 6.80 36.66
C CYS A 76 -13.35 6.65 35.47
N GLY A 77 -14.61 7.03 35.68
CA GLY A 77 -15.62 7.02 34.63
C GLY A 77 -15.38 8.12 33.60
N HIS A 78 -14.98 9.31 34.06
CA HIS A 78 -14.64 10.43 33.21
C HIS A 78 -13.45 11.19 33.76
N VAL A 79 -12.50 11.54 32.89
CA VAL A 79 -11.40 12.44 33.23
C VAL A 79 -11.37 13.53 32.18
N HIS A 80 -11.40 14.79 32.61
CA HIS A 80 -11.29 15.94 31.75
C HIS A 80 -9.97 16.67 32.03
N VAL A 81 -9.07 16.67 31.05
CA VAL A 81 -7.82 17.45 31.11
C VAL A 81 -8.03 18.74 30.34
N THR A 82 -8.13 19.85 31.06
CA THR A 82 -8.37 21.16 30.42
C THR A 82 -7.13 21.69 29.73
N SER A 83 -7.31 22.75 28.95
CA SER A 83 -6.23 23.39 28.23
C SER A 83 -5.10 23.80 29.17
N ARG A 84 -3.87 23.44 28.79
CA ARG A 84 -2.65 23.77 29.54
C ARG A 84 -2.66 23.30 31.00
N ALA A 85 -3.45 22.28 31.34
CA ALA A 85 -3.57 21.77 32.71
C ALA A 85 -2.20 21.40 33.33
N LEU A 86 -1.27 20.86 32.54
CA LEU A 86 0.05 20.44 33.03
C LEU A 86 1.11 21.54 32.96
N SER A 87 0.82 22.70 32.34
CA SER A 87 1.81 23.75 32.08
C SER A 87 2.36 24.41 33.35
N GLY A 88 1.57 24.46 34.43
CA GLY A 88 2.00 25.00 35.73
C GLY A 88 2.86 24.04 36.55
N LEU A 89 3.21 22.87 36.03
CA LEU A 89 3.98 21.85 36.74
C LEU A 89 5.39 21.68 36.13
N PRO A 90 6.34 22.59 36.38
CA PRO A 90 7.67 22.54 35.76
C PRO A 90 8.51 21.34 36.21
N ALA A 91 8.18 20.73 37.34
CA ALA A 91 8.86 19.53 37.85
C ALA A 91 8.24 18.22 37.34
N LEU A 92 7.17 18.27 36.55
CA LEU A 92 6.44 17.09 36.12
C LEU A 92 7.28 16.25 35.15
N GLN A 93 7.53 15.00 35.52
CA GLN A 93 8.26 14.05 34.69
C GLN A 93 7.34 12.98 34.10
N GLN A 94 6.19 12.75 34.71
CA GLN A 94 5.28 11.68 34.31
C GLN A 94 3.81 12.05 34.49
N PHE A 95 3.02 11.83 33.45
CA PHE A 95 1.57 11.80 33.48
C PHE A 95 1.09 10.39 33.11
N SER A 96 0.19 9.82 33.90
CA SER A 96 -0.40 8.51 33.61
C SER A 96 -1.92 8.53 33.78
N ALA A 97 -2.63 8.00 32.79
CA ALA A 97 -4.08 7.79 32.82
C ALA A 97 -4.36 6.33 32.47
N THR A 98 -4.98 5.57 33.38
CA THR A 98 -5.16 4.12 33.22
C THR A 98 -6.61 3.72 33.49
N ASN A 99 -7.21 2.91 32.62
CA ASN A 99 -8.57 2.42 32.79
C ASN A 99 -9.59 3.56 32.97
N ILE A 100 -9.59 4.50 32.02
CA ILE A 100 -10.50 5.65 32.01
C ILE A 100 -11.57 5.43 30.96
N ALA A 101 -12.84 5.33 31.39
CA ALA A 101 -13.93 5.01 30.46
C ALA A 101 -14.17 6.11 29.41
N SER A 102 -13.90 7.38 29.75
CA SER A 102 -13.87 8.50 28.81
C SER A 102 -12.87 9.56 29.26
N LEU A 103 -11.81 9.77 28.49
CA LEU A 103 -10.77 10.78 28.71
C LEU A 103 -10.96 11.92 27.71
N THR A 104 -11.54 13.02 28.18
CA THR A 104 -11.72 14.25 27.39
C THR A 104 -10.49 15.13 27.52
N LEU A 105 -9.96 15.57 26.38
CA LEU A 105 -8.78 16.40 26.28
C LEU A 105 -9.17 17.70 25.57
N GLU A 106 -8.78 18.84 26.13
CA GLU A 106 -8.85 20.13 25.44
C GLU A 106 -7.57 20.43 24.66
N GLU A 107 -7.61 21.45 23.80
CA GLU A 107 -6.42 21.93 23.09
C GLU A 107 -5.29 22.22 24.08
N GLN A 108 -4.07 21.77 23.77
CA GLN A 108 -2.90 21.96 24.64
C GLN A 108 -3.01 21.27 26.01
N ALA A 109 -3.85 20.24 26.18
CA ALA A 109 -3.95 19.46 27.41
C ALA A 109 -2.59 18.94 27.90
N PHE A 110 -1.74 18.48 26.97
CA PHE A 110 -0.38 18.00 27.25
C PHE A 110 0.71 18.96 26.72
N SER A 111 0.42 20.26 26.68
CA SER A 111 1.44 21.27 26.37
C SER A 111 2.34 21.47 27.58
N TRP A 112 3.61 21.06 27.47
CA TRP A 112 4.56 21.12 28.58
C TRP A 112 5.95 21.52 28.10
N TRP A 113 6.53 22.49 28.81
CA TRP A 113 7.84 23.06 28.53
C TRP A 113 8.60 23.16 29.84
N ALA A 114 9.81 22.61 29.89
CA ALA A 114 10.71 22.84 30.99
C ALA A 114 12.15 22.85 30.49
N ASP A 115 13.00 23.60 31.20
CA ASP A 115 14.44 23.63 30.96
C ASP A 115 15.15 22.32 31.34
N SER A 116 14.40 21.34 31.87
CA SER A 116 14.93 20.03 32.20
C SER A 116 15.13 19.19 30.94
N ALA A 117 16.35 18.68 30.74
CA ALA A 117 16.68 17.79 29.64
C ALA A 117 15.90 16.45 29.63
N SER A 118 15.12 16.14 30.67
CA SER A 118 14.47 14.84 30.83
C SER A 118 13.12 14.66 30.13
N GLY A 119 12.47 15.75 29.70
CA GLY A 119 11.16 15.75 29.05
C GLY A 119 9.99 15.15 29.87
N LEU A 120 8.76 15.30 29.39
CA LEU A 120 7.57 14.69 30.01
C LEU A 120 7.27 13.30 29.43
N LEU A 121 7.06 12.30 30.30
CA LEU A 121 6.53 10.99 29.92
C LEU A 121 5.01 10.97 30.06
N ILE A 122 4.30 10.63 28.98
CA ILE A 122 2.84 10.47 28.96
C ILE A 122 2.53 9.00 28.71
N ASN A 123 1.75 8.39 29.60
CA ASN A 123 1.29 7.02 29.45
C ASN A 123 -0.22 6.92 29.63
N ILE A 124 -0.93 6.57 28.56
CA ILE A 124 -2.38 6.37 28.58
C ILE A 124 -2.69 4.92 28.23
N THR A 125 -3.33 4.20 29.14
CA THR A 125 -3.63 2.78 28.97
C THR A 125 -5.11 2.48 29.17
N ASP A 126 -5.62 1.53 28.38
CA ASP A 126 -6.98 0.96 28.53
C ASP A 126 -8.05 2.04 28.67
N SER A 127 -8.01 3.05 27.80
CA SER A 127 -8.86 4.23 27.92
C SER A 127 -9.56 4.56 26.59
N SER A 128 -10.70 5.23 26.67
CA SER A 128 -11.40 5.75 25.50
C SER A 128 -11.22 7.25 25.40
N ILE A 129 -10.76 7.74 24.26
CA ILE A 129 -10.53 9.16 23.99
C ILE A 129 -11.48 9.56 22.86
N PRO A 130 -12.52 10.36 23.15
CA PRO A 130 -13.44 10.80 22.11
C PRO A 130 -12.75 11.61 21.01
N GLU A 131 -11.78 12.44 21.38
CA GLU A 131 -11.11 13.33 20.44
C GLU A 131 -9.70 13.68 20.93
N PHE A 132 -8.74 13.63 20.02
CA PHE A 132 -7.49 14.38 20.18
C PHE A 132 -7.65 15.74 19.49
N PRO A 133 -7.77 16.84 20.26
CA PRO A 133 -7.88 18.17 19.68
C PRO A 133 -6.54 18.64 19.10
N SER A 134 -6.57 19.73 18.34
CA SER A 134 -5.36 20.33 17.81
C SER A 134 -4.40 20.75 18.93
N TYR A 135 -3.10 20.57 18.69
CA TYR A 135 -2.03 20.87 19.64
C TYR A 135 -2.15 20.16 20.98
N CYS A 136 -2.83 19.01 21.04
CA CYS A 136 -2.98 18.24 22.28
C CYS A 136 -1.62 17.87 22.88
N PHE A 137 -0.71 17.35 22.05
CA PHE A 137 0.67 17.00 22.41
C PHE A 137 1.63 18.02 21.79
N HIS A 138 2.29 18.80 22.65
CA HIS A 138 3.12 19.93 22.24
C HIS A 138 4.22 20.23 23.27
N GLY A 139 5.41 20.62 22.82
CA GLY A 139 6.55 20.98 23.68
C GLY A 139 7.54 19.84 23.95
N SER A 140 8.22 19.87 25.09
CA SER A 140 9.35 18.99 25.44
C SER A 140 8.89 17.64 26.01
N LEU A 141 8.29 16.79 25.16
CA LEU A 141 7.83 15.45 25.55
C LEU A 141 8.96 14.43 25.34
N ARG A 142 9.27 13.63 26.37
CA ARG A 142 10.27 12.54 26.24
C ARG A 142 9.65 11.32 25.56
N GLN A 143 8.52 10.86 26.09
CA GLN A 143 7.91 9.62 25.64
C GLN A 143 6.39 9.73 25.67
N VAL A 144 5.72 9.23 24.64
CA VAL A 144 4.25 9.13 24.57
C VAL A 144 3.87 7.69 24.28
N TYR A 145 3.23 7.04 25.25
CA TYR A 145 2.69 5.70 25.12
C TYR A 145 1.17 5.73 25.14
N LEU A 146 0.55 5.20 24.09
CA LEU A 146 -0.87 4.89 24.06
C LEU A 146 -1.01 3.37 23.91
N THR A 147 -1.56 2.72 24.93
CA THR A 147 -1.70 1.25 24.96
C THR A 147 -3.16 0.84 25.13
N SER A 148 -3.70 0.04 24.21
CA SER A 148 -5.10 -0.42 24.28
C SER A 148 -6.09 0.75 24.36
N VAL A 149 -5.84 1.81 23.58
CA VAL A 149 -6.66 3.03 23.59
C VAL A 149 -7.60 3.03 22.39
N ASN A 150 -8.84 3.43 22.60
CA ASN A 150 -9.78 3.69 21.51
C ASN A 150 -9.89 5.20 21.28
N VAL A 151 -9.62 5.65 20.07
CA VAL A 151 -9.60 7.06 19.69
C VAL A 151 -10.62 7.29 18.58
N SER A 152 -11.69 8.05 18.87
CA SER A 152 -12.76 8.22 17.88
C SER A 152 -12.36 9.20 16.77
N HIS A 153 -11.68 10.30 17.11
CA HIS A 153 -11.31 11.34 16.14
C HIS A 153 -9.98 12.01 16.49
N VAL A 154 -9.15 12.29 15.49
CA VAL A 154 -7.85 12.98 15.66
C VAL A 154 -7.79 14.19 14.74
N ARG A 155 -7.82 15.39 15.35
CA ARG A 155 -7.77 16.65 14.62
C ARG A 155 -6.39 16.93 14.01
N PRO A 156 -6.32 17.86 13.04
CA PRO A 156 -5.05 18.33 12.49
C PRO A 156 -4.18 18.91 13.61
N PHE A 157 -2.88 18.67 13.53
CA PHE A 157 -1.87 19.14 14.49
C PHE A 157 -2.04 18.61 15.91
N ALA A 158 -2.82 17.54 16.13
CA ALA A 158 -2.96 16.91 17.44
C ALA A 158 -1.60 16.55 18.06
N PHE A 159 -0.67 16.06 17.24
CA PHE A 159 0.74 15.86 17.58
C PHE A 159 1.57 16.85 16.76
N SER A 160 2.03 17.93 17.40
CA SER A 160 2.80 18.95 16.70
C SER A 160 3.81 19.68 17.57
N ALA A 161 4.91 20.11 16.94
CA ALA A 161 6.00 20.81 17.60
C ALA A 161 6.44 20.14 18.91
N ILE A 162 6.58 18.81 18.86
CA ILE A 162 7.20 18.03 19.92
C ILE A 162 8.71 18.10 19.69
N ASP A 163 9.43 18.62 20.69
CA ASP A 163 10.88 18.84 20.61
C ASP A 163 11.62 17.55 20.96
N ARG A 164 12.08 16.86 19.91
CA ARG A 164 12.97 15.68 19.96
C ARG A 164 12.57 14.64 21.02
N ALA A 165 11.40 14.05 20.84
CA ALA A 165 10.96 12.94 21.68
C ALA A 165 11.88 11.72 21.50
N GLU A 166 12.05 10.93 22.56
CA GLU A 166 12.74 9.65 22.47
C GLU A 166 11.82 8.62 21.79
N ARG A 167 10.56 8.54 22.19
CA ARG A 167 9.66 7.49 21.70
C ARG A 167 8.20 7.91 21.66
N ILE A 168 7.55 7.63 20.54
CA ILE A 168 6.09 7.67 20.41
C ILE A 168 5.65 6.27 20.01
N ASP A 169 4.80 5.66 20.84
CA ASP A 169 4.39 4.27 20.72
C ASP A 169 2.87 4.14 20.79
N PHE A 170 2.29 3.62 19.72
CA PHE A 170 0.88 3.27 19.61
C PHE A 170 0.77 1.75 19.58
N THR A 171 0.47 1.15 20.74
CA THR A 171 0.31 -0.30 20.87
C THR A 171 -1.16 -0.65 21.10
N ALA A 172 -1.72 -1.49 20.23
CA ALA A 172 -3.14 -1.89 20.28
C ALA A 172 -4.11 -0.70 20.29
N VAL A 173 -3.81 0.35 19.52
CA VAL A 173 -4.66 1.54 19.42
C VAL A 173 -5.63 1.40 18.26
N HIS A 174 -6.88 1.78 18.47
CA HIS A 174 -7.87 1.91 17.41
C HIS A 174 -8.10 3.39 17.10
N PHE A 175 -7.70 3.83 15.91
CA PHE A 175 -8.02 5.15 15.39
C PHE A 175 -9.19 5.02 14.41
N ALA A 176 -10.37 5.51 14.80
CA ALA A 176 -11.56 5.42 13.98
C ALA A 176 -11.54 6.47 12.85
N ASP A 177 -11.18 7.72 13.16
CA ASP A 177 -11.10 8.81 12.21
C ASP A 177 -9.83 9.65 12.43
N LEU A 178 -9.10 9.87 11.34
CA LEU A 178 -7.89 10.68 11.31
C LEU A 178 -8.10 11.81 10.31
N GLU A 179 -7.87 13.06 10.71
CA GLU A 179 -7.81 14.16 9.76
C GLU A 179 -6.42 14.30 9.12
N PRO A 180 -6.33 14.90 7.92
CA PRO A 180 -5.06 15.31 7.35
C PRO A 180 -4.21 16.12 8.33
N GLN A 181 -2.90 15.89 8.33
CA GLN A 181 -1.93 16.60 9.18
C GLN A 181 -2.12 16.40 10.69
N ALA A 182 -2.79 15.32 11.13
CA ALA A 182 -2.89 14.94 12.53
C ALA A 182 -1.52 14.88 13.24
N PHE A 183 -0.49 14.42 12.52
CA PHE A 183 0.90 14.32 12.97
C PHE A 183 1.76 15.25 12.12
N LYS A 184 2.26 16.36 12.70
CA LYS A 184 2.99 17.36 11.92
C LYS A 184 4.17 17.98 12.64
N LYS A 185 5.30 18.11 11.94
CA LYS A 185 6.47 18.91 12.36
C LYS A 185 6.91 18.57 13.78
N PHE A 186 7.32 17.33 13.99
CA PHE A 186 8.00 16.93 15.22
C PHE A 186 9.15 15.99 14.91
N SER A 187 10.08 15.89 15.87
CA SER A 187 11.24 15.03 15.80
C SER A 187 11.14 13.95 16.87
N VAL A 188 11.43 12.69 16.53
CA VAL A 188 11.39 11.56 17.46
C VAL A 188 12.50 10.54 17.17
N ASP A 189 13.06 9.85 18.17
CA ASP A 189 14.00 8.76 17.89
C ASP A 189 13.29 7.51 17.38
N PHE A 190 12.21 7.08 18.04
CA PHE A 190 11.43 5.88 17.70
C PHE A 190 9.94 6.19 17.50
N LEU A 191 9.40 5.90 16.31
CA LEU A 191 7.98 5.96 16.01
C LEU A 191 7.45 4.55 15.76
N ILE A 192 6.69 4.02 16.72
CA ILE A 192 6.27 2.62 16.74
C ILE A 192 4.75 2.53 16.70
N ILE A 193 4.24 1.78 15.72
CA ILE A 193 2.83 1.49 15.53
C ILE A 193 2.69 -0.03 15.53
N ASN A 194 2.07 -0.55 16.59
CA ASN A 194 2.12 -1.97 16.90
C ASN A 194 0.71 -2.48 17.19
N HIS A 195 0.29 -3.57 16.53
CA HIS A 195 -1.04 -4.19 16.72
C HIS A 195 -2.22 -3.20 16.60
N SER A 196 -2.04 -2.11 15.86
CA SER A 196 -3.01 -1.01 15.81
C SER A 196 -3.93 -1.10 14.59
N ARG A 197 -5.07 -0.43 14.66
CA ARG A 197 -6.07 -0.41 13.59
C ARG A 197 -6.43 1.01 13.20
N PHE A 198 -6.32 1.28 11.91
CA PHE A 198 -6.66 2.55 11.27
C PHE A 198 -7.78 2.30 10.27
N HIS A 199 -8.76 3.21 10.18
CA HIS A 199 -9.69 3.17 9.06
C HIS A 199 -8.98 3.64 7.79
N VAL A 200 -8.52 4.89 7.78
CA VAL A 200 -7.80 5.49 6.66
C VAL A 200 -6.58 6.25 7.20
N PHE A 201 -5.48 6.23 6.45
CA PHE A 201 -4.42 7.23 6.55
C PHE A 201 -4.64 8.28 5.45
N PRO A 202 -5.30 9.41 5.75
CA PRO A 202 -5.51 10.45 4.77
C PRO A 202 -4.21 11.01 4.19
N THR A 203 -4.38 11.75 3.09
CA THR A 203 -3.32 12.54 2.48
C THR A 203 -2.66 13.43 3.53
N ARG A 204 -1.33 13.37 3.64
CA ARG A 204 -0.52 14.14 4.60
C ARG A 204 -0.85 13.89 6.08
N THR A 205 -1.33 12.71 6.47
CA THR A 205 -1.51 12.36 7.90
C THR A 205 -0.24 12.57 8.72
N MET A 206 0.90 12.11 8.19
CA MET A 206 2.23 12.28 8.77
C MET A 206 3.03 13.24 7.93
N MET A 207 3.07 14.52 8.34
CA MET A 207 3.67 15.59 7.55
C MET A 207 4.90 16.19 8.20
N ASP A 208 6.03 16.16 7.50
CA ASP A 208 7.30 16.75 7.94
C ASP A 208 7.74 16.19 9.31
N ILE A 209 7.64 14.88 9.50
CA ILE A 209 8.10 14.20 10.73
C ILE A 209 9.55 13.79 10.53
N GLU A 210 10.42 14.16 11.45
CA GLU A 210 11.81 13.68 11.50
C GLU A 210 11.88 12.50 12.47
N VAL A 211 12.33 11.34 11.98
CA VAL A 211 12.50 10.14 12.82
C VAL A 211 13.96 9.76 12.79
N LEU A 212 14.66 9.75 13.92
CA LEU A 212 16.11 9.53 13.90
C LEU A 212 16.46 8.05 13.78
N GLN A 213 15.86 7.16 14.58
CA GLN A 213 16.24 5.75 14.61
C GLN A 213 15.32 4.87 13.76
N GLU A 214 14.09 4.65 14.20
CA GLU A 214 13.23 3.61 13.62
C GLU A 214 11.79 4.07 13.47
N VAL A 215 11.24 3.79 12.29
CA VAL A 215 9.79 3.74 12.06
C VAL A 215 9.39 2.29 11.90
N LEU A 216 8.49 1.81 12.76
CA LEU A 216 8.00 0.44 12.73
C LEU A 216 6.48 0.40 12.68
N LEU A 217 5.94 -0.15 11.60
CA LEU A 217 4.55 -0.58 11.49
C LEU A 217 4.55 -2.10 11.61
N TYR A 218 4.10 -2.62 12.75
CA TYR A 218 4.06 -4.05 13.05
C TYR A 218 2.63 -4.52 13.31
N ASN A 219 2.20 -5.58 12.63
CA ASN A 219 0.87 -6.19 12.80
C ASN A 219 -0.27 -5.17 12.78
N THR A 220 -0.17 -4.19 11.87
CA THR A 220 -1.11 -3.08 11.77
C THR A 220 -2.12 -3.32 10.67
N THR A 221 -3.37 -2.94 10.91
CA THR A 221 -4.46 -3.03 9.92
C THR A 221 -4.90 -1.65 9.47
N ALA A 222 -5.06 -1.46 8.16
CA ALA A 222 -5.54 -0.21 7.58
C ALA A 222 -6.45 -0.49 6.37
N ASP A 223 -7.60 0.19 6.27
CA ASP A 223 -8.47 -0.01 5.11
C ASP A 223 -7.92 0.73 3.89
N ARG A 224 -7.35 1.93 4.09
CA ARG A 224 -6.71 2.70 3.00
C ARG A 224 -5.52 3.52 3.47
N ILE A 225 -4.47 3.58 2.66
CA ILE A 225 -3.38 4.55 2.74
C ILE A 225 -3.44 5.45 1.51
N GLU A 226 -3.75 6.73 1.73
CA GLU A 226 -3.86 7.70 0.65
C GLU A 226 -2.50 8.22 0.18
N THR A 227 -2.53 8.87 -0.98
CA THR A 227 -1.38 9.54 -1.59
C THR A 227 -0.67 10.45 -0.59
N ALA A 228 0.64 10.27 -0.45
CA ALA A 228 1.47 11.04 0.45
C ALA A 228 0.99 11.11 1.91
N ALA A 229 0.34 10.04 2.40
CA ALA A 229 -0.01 9.89 3.80
C ALA A 229 1.22 9.94 4.71
N PHE A 230 2.34 9.35 4.28
CA PHE A 230 3.59 9.28 5.03
C PHE A 230 4.66 10.18 4.41
N LYS A 231 4.96 11.33 5.04
CA LYS A 231 6.10 12.20 4.73
C LYS A 231 7.07 12.23 5.90
N ILE A 232 8.05 11.33 5.86
CA ILE A 232 8.98 11.09 6.98
C ILE A 232 10.42 11.28 6.53
N HIS A 233 11.23 11.91 7.37
CA HIS A 233 12.62 12.26 7.11
C HIS A 233 13.57 11.60 8.11
N ASP A 234 14.73 11.22 7.61
CA ASP A 234 15.90 10.73 8.32
C ASP A 234 15.80 9.42 9.16
N PRO A 235 14.82 8.49 8.95
CA PRO A 235 14.84 7.23 9.68
C PRO A 235 16.09 6.44 9.32
N ARG A 236 16.74 5.85 10.31
CA ARG A 236 17.82 4.89 10.09
C ARG A 236 17.28 3.52 9.64
N SER A 237 16.08 3.18 10.07
CA SER A 237 15.36 1.98 9.66
C SER A 237 13.89 2.29 9.48
N PHE A 238 13.32 1.88 8.35
CA PHE A 238 11.88 1.97 8.10
C PHE A 238 11.32 0.58 7.83
N ARG A 239 10.34 0.14 8.63
CA ARG A 239 9.88 -1.25 8.62
C ARG A 239 8.35 -1.33 8.57
N ILE A 240 7.83 -2.10 7.61
CA ILE A 240 6.42 -2.49 7.52
C ILE A 240 6.37 -4.02 7.58
N VAL A 241 5.85 -4.56 8.67
CA VAL A 241 5.96 -5.99 9.00
C VAL A 241 4.60 -6.54 9.44
N GLN A 242 4.19 -7.65 8.85
CA GLN A 242 2.94 -8.35 9.23
C GLN A 242 1.68 -7.48 9.14
N CYS A 243 1.68 -6.44 8.31
CA CYS A 243 0.54 -5.55 8.16
C CYS A 243 -0.48 -6.09 7.16
N LYS A 244 -1.75 -5.75 7.38
CA LYS A 244 -2.83 -5.98 6.43
C LYS A 244 -3.39 -4.63 5.99
N ILE A 245 -3.16 -4.28 4.73
CA ILE A 245 -3.60 -3.01 4.16
C ILE A 245 -4.51 -3.28 2.98
N ASP A 246 -5.75 -2.83 3.04
CA ASP A 246 -6.74 -3.16 2.00
C ASP A 246 -6.51 -2.34 0.71
N HIS A 247 -6.14 -1.06 0.80
CA HIS A 247 -5.84 -0.22 -0.37
C HIS A 247 -4.61 0.67 -0.14
N VAL A 248 -3.64 0.65 -1.06
CA VAL A 248 -2.47 1.55 -1.07
C VAL A 248 -2.50 2.37 -2.36
N GLU A 249 -2.65 3.69 -2.22
CA GLU A 249 -2.67 4.62 -3.35
C GLU A 249 -1.27 4.93 -3.91
N GLU A 250 -1.24 5.52 -5.10
CA GLU A 250 -0.03 6.06 -5.72
C GLU A 250 0.75 6.94 -4.75
N GLY A 251 2.07 6.75 -4.64
CA GLY A 251 2.93 7.62 -3.84
C GLY A 251 2.52 7.72 -2.36
N ALA A 252 1.88 6.69 -1.80
CA ALA A 252 1.47 6.64 -0.40
C ALA A 252 2.61 6.99 0.58
N PHE A 253 3.84 6.63 0.22
CA PHE A 253 5.05 6.83 1.01
C PHE A 253 6.02 7.80 0.35
N HIS A 254 6.32 8.91 1.02
CA HIS A 254 7.43 9.82 0.72
C HIS A 254 8.40 9.79 1.90
N VAL A 255 9.30 8.82 1.88
CA VAL A 255 10.23 8.57 2.99
C VAL A 255 11.64 8.82 2.51
N HIS A 256 12.32 9.78 3.15
CA HIS A 256 13.72 10.10 2.92
C HIS A 256 14.56 9.47 4.04
N THR A 257 15.06 8.26 3.83
CA THR A 257 15.78 7.47 4.86
C THR A 257 17.30 7.66 4.78
N ARG A 258 17.98 7.35 5.89
CA ARG A 258 19.44 7.26 5.97
C ARG A 258 19.96 5.83 6.12
N GLY A 259 19.07 4.84 6.03
CA GLY A 259 19.40 3.42 6.07
C GLY A 259 18.33 2.56 5.39
N ASP A 260 18.25 1.30 5.82
CA ASP A 260 17.50 0.28 5.10
C ASP A 260 15.98 0.40 5.27
N VAL A 261 15.25 -0.06 4.24
CA VAL A 261 13.80 -0.17 4.23
C VAL A 261 13.43 -1.65 4.14
N SER A 262 12.59 -2.14 5.06
CA SER A 262 12.14 -3.53 5.07
C SER A 262 10.61 -3.63 5.03
N ILE A 263 10.06 -4.21 3.98
CA ILE A 263 8.63 -4.43 3.80
C ILE A 263 8.43 -5.93 3.65
N HIS A 264 8.04 -6.62 4.73
CA HIS A 264 7.91 -8.07 4.67
C HIS A 264 6.73 -8.65 5.45
N GLU A 265 6.28 -9.82 5.02
CA GLU A 265 5.16 -10.55 5.64
C GLU A 265 3.82 -9.80 5.59
N ASN A 266 3.63 -8.88 4.65
CA ASN A 266 2.41 -8.07 4.57
C ASN A 266 1.38 -8.67 3.61
N ARG A 267 0.12 -8.27 3.78
CA ARG A 267 -0.97 -8.54 2.84
C ARG A 267 -1.54 -7.23 2.33
N PHE A 268 -1.44 -7.01 1.03
CA PHE A 268 -2.01 -5.87 0.33
C PHE A 268 -3.17 -6.31 -0.56
N ALA A 269 -4.38 -5.81 -0.32
CA ALA A 269 -5.54 -6.24 -1.12
C ALA A 269 -5.62 -5.49 -2.46
N ARG A 270 -5.32 -4.20 -2.50
CA ARG A 270 -5.16 -3.40 -3.72
C ARG A 270 -3.94 -2.48 -3.61
N VAL A 271 -3.10 -2.49 -4.65
CA VAL A 271 -1.93 -1.61 -4.77
C VAL A 271 -1.99 -0.87 -6.09
N GLU A 272 -2.02 0.45 -6.03
CA GLU A 272 -2.00 1.32 -7.22
C GLU A 272 -0.58 1.49 -7.78
N GLU A 273 -0.49 2.01 -9.00
CA GLU A 273 0.77 2.33 -9.66
C GLU A 273 1.67 3.20 -8.76
N ASP A 274 2.98 2.91 -8.74
CA ASP A 274 3.99 3.71 -8.05
C ASP A 274 3.78 3.91 -6.53
N ALA A 275 2.98 3.05 -5.87
CA ALA A 275 2.70 3.11 -4.43
C ALA A 275 3.96 3.22 -3.54
N PHE A 276 5.06 2.57 -3.95
CA PHE A 276 6.32 2.50 -3.20
C PHE A 276 7.47 3.34 -3.82
N VAL A 277 7.21 4.17 -4.83
CA VAL A 277 8.29 4.89 -5.53
C VAL A 277 8.94 5.97 -4.67
N GLY A 278 8.21 6.52 -3.70
CA GLY A 278 8.66 7.66 -2.90
C GLY A 278 9.60 7.30 -1.74
N PHE A 279 10.00 6.04 -1.59
CA PHE A 279 11.15 5.69 -0.76
C PHE A 279 12.44 6.16 -1.45
N THR A 280 13.22 6.99 -0.77
CA THR A 280 14.51 7.50 -1.25
C THR A 280 15.54 7.54 -0.14
N VAL A 281 16.82 7.50 -0.49
CA VAL A 281 17.92 7.68 0.47
C VAL A 281 18.38 9.13 0.43
N ASP A 282 18.61 9.74 1.59
CA ASP A 282 19.17 11.08 1.69
C ASP A 282 20.54 11.14 0.97
N ARG A 283 20.73 12.21 0.19
CA ARG A 283 21.90 12.36 -0.68
C ARG A 283 23.22 12.35 0.10
N ARG A 284 23.27 12.97 1.29
CA ARG A 284 24.49 13.05 2.10
C ARG A 284 24.90 11.67 2.58
N TYR A 285 23.92 10.87 2.98
CA TYR A 285 24.16 9.50 3.41
C TYR A 285 24.51 8.59 2.25
N PHE A 286 23.86 8.75 1.10
CA PHE A 286 24.23 8.04 -0.12
C PHE A 286 25.69 8.31 -0.53
N GLU A 287 26.15 9.56 -0.46
CA GLU A 287 27.54 9.93 -0.77
C GLU A 287 28.56 9.33 0.23
N GLN A 288 28.16 9.06 1.47
CA GLN A 288 29.04 8.54 2.53
C GLN A 288 29.02 7.01 2.64
N ALA A 289 27.84 6.40 2.64
CA ALA A 289 27.62 4.98 2.90
C ALA A 289 27.24 4.19 1.64
N GLY A 290 26.98 4.87 0.51
CA GLY A 290 26.56 4.25 -0.73
C GLY A 290 25.08 3.87 -0.75
N LYS A 291 24.74 2.92 -1.62
CA LYS A 291 23.37 2.41 -1.76
C LYS A 291 22.96 1.62 -0.51
N GLN A 292 21.73 1.84 -0.05
CA GLN A 292 21.12 1.10 1.05
C GLN A 292 20.26 -0.05 0.51
N ASP A 293 19.82 -0.96 1.37
CA ASP A 293 18.96 -2.06 0.96
C ASP A 293 17.48 -1.68 1.08
N LEU A 294 16.69 -2.06 0.08
CA LEU A 294 15.22 -2.04 0.15
C LEU A 294 14.74 -3.48 -0.01
N ILE A 295 14.25 -4.08 1.06
CA ILE A 295 13.86 -5.48 1.12
C ILE A 295 12.34 -5.57 1.01
N PHE A 296 11.85 -6.25 -0.02
CA PHE A 296 10.43 -6.53 -0.22
C PHE A 296 10.23 -8.05 -0.30
N GLU A 297 9.95 -8.68 0.85
CA GLU A 297 9.99 -10.14 0.99
C GLU A 297 8.70 -10.70 1.60
N ASN A 298 8.24 -11.85 1.11
CA ASN A 298 7.10 -12.56 1.69
C ASN A 298 5.80 -11.73 1.77
N ASN A 299 5.51 -10.94 0.73
CA ASN A 299 4.31 -10.12 0.67
C ASN A 299 3.25 -10.79 -0.21
N THR A 300 1.99 -10.69 0.19
CA THR A 300 0.84 -11.19 -0.57
C THR A 300 0.08 -10.03 -1.20
N LEU A 301 -0.14 -10.09 -2.52
CA LEU A 301 -0.91 -9.12 -3.29
C LEU A 301 -2.18 -9.76 -3.83
N THR A 302 -3.35 -9.14 -3.60
CA THR A 302 -4.61 -9.64 -4.18
C THR A 302 -4.92 -8.97 -5.52
N ASN A 303 -4.95 -7.64 -5.58
CA ASN A 303 -5.17 -6.86 -6.80
C ASN A 303 -4.09 -5.79 -6.93
N PHE A 304 -3.71 -5.46 -8.16
CA PHE A 304 -2.68 -4.46 -8.41
C PHE A 304 -2.82 -3.87 -9.80
N GLU A 305 -2.32 -2.64 -9.94
CA GLU A 305 -2.19 -1.94 -11.22
C GLU A 305 -0.82 -2.20 -11.85
N SER A 306 -0.64 -1.80 -13.11
CA SER A 306 0.66 -1.88 -13.77
C SER A 306 1.62 -0.92 -13.06
N GLY A 307 2.80 -1.41 -12.71
CA GLY A 307 3.79 -0.66 -11.95
C GLY A 307 3.45 -0.45 -10.49
N ALA A 308 2.59 -1.29 -9.90
CA ALA A 308 2.31 -1.25 -8.48
C ALA A 308 3.57 -1.39 -7.60
N LEU A 309 4.54 -2.21 -8.04
CA LEU A 309 5.82 -2.39 -7.37
C LEU A 309 6.95 -1.67 -8.11
N THR A 310 6.84 -0.36 -8.24
CA THR A 310 7.95 0.48 -8.70
C THR A 310 8.84 0.88 -7.52
N PHE A 311 10.14 0.57 -7.62
CA PHE A 311 11.12 0.94 -6.61
C PHE A 311 12.18 1.90 -7.16
N ASN A 312 12.55 2.89 -6.34
CA ASN A 312 13.61 3.81 -6.66
C ASN A 312 14.99 3.17 -6.44
N THR A 313 15.84 3.17 -7.46
CA THR A 313 17.18 2.55 -7.49
C THR A 313 18.32 3.56 -7.45
N SER A 314 18.00 4.87 -7.38
CA SER A 314 19.01 5.93 -7.26
C SER A 314 19.81 5.78 -5.97
N GLY A 315 19.11 5.55 -4.85
CA GLY A 315 19.71 5.36 -3.52
C GLY A 315 19.68 3.92 -2.99
N PHE A 316 18.90 3.02 -3.60
CA PHE A 316 18.72 1.66 -3.08
C PHE A 316 19.24 0.57 -4.02
N ASN A 317 19.50 -0.59 -3.40
CA ASN A 317 19.52 -1.91 -4.03
C ASN A 317 18.25 -2.66 -3.63
N PRO A 318 17.18 -2.63 -4.45
CA PRO A 318 15.97 -3.37 -4.14
C PRO A 318 16.22 -4.88 -4.20
N ARG A 319 15.77 -5.58 -3.18
CA ARG A 319 15.81 -7.04 -3.03
C ARG A 319 14.38 -7.53 -2.92
N LEU A 320 13.97 -8.32 -3.90
CA LEU A 320 12.62 -8.86 -3.99
C LEU A 320 12.72 -10.37 -3.77
N ASP A 321 11.89 -10.91 -2.89
CA ASP A 321 11.75 -12.35 -2.74
C ASP A 321 10.31 -12.69 -2.33
N TRP A 322 9.85 -13.88 -2.71
CA TRP A 322 8.58 -14.44 -2.26
C TRP A 322 7.37 -13.49 -2.35
N ILE A 323 7.08 -12.98 -3.54
CA ILE A 323 5.89 -12.16 -3.79
C ILE A 323 4.74 -13.09 -4.17
N MET A 324 3.77 -13.27 -3.28
CA MET A 324 2.62 -14.15 -3.50
C MET A 324 1.46 -13.39 -4.13
N ILE A 325 0.97 -13.85 -5.28
CA ILE A 325 -0.25 -13.32 -5.89
C ILE A 325 -1.45 -14.20 -5.46
N ASP A 326 -2.37 -13.62 -4.69
CA ASP A 326 -3.61 -14.26 -4.20
C ASP A 326 -4.71 -14.24 -5.28
N GLN A 327 -4.33 -14.62 -6.51
CA GLN A 327 -5.24 -14.81 -7.65
C GLN A 327 -5.03 -16.20 -8.25
N ARG A 328 -6.01 -16.66 -9.03
CA ARG A 328 -5.89 -17.92 -9.78
C ARG A 328 -4.87 -17.77 -10.89
N CYS A 329 -3.88 -18.67 -10.94
CA CYS A 329 -2.85 -18.62 -11.97
C CYS A 329 -3.45 -18.98 -13.34
N SER A 330 -3.23 -18.11 -14.33
CA SER A 330 -3.58 -18.38 -15.72
C SER A 330 -2.42 -17.95 -16.62
N CYS A 331 -2.24 -18.63 -17.75
CA CYS A 331 -1.17 -18.29 -18.69
C CYS A 331 -1.17 -16.84 -19.18
N PRO A 332 -2.31 -16.21 -19.54
CA PRO A 332 -2.31 -14.80 -19.91
C PRO A 332 -2.01 -13.88 -18.72
N SER A 333 -2.52 -14.17 -17.52
CA SER A 333 -2.28 -13.36 -16.32
C SER A 333 -0.81 -13.38 -15.91
N ILE A 334 -0.17 -14.55 -16.00
CA ILE A 334 1.25 -14.70 -15.64
C ILE A 334 2.14 -13.84 -16.53
N SER A 335 1.89 -13.80 -17.84
CA SER A 335 2.67 -12.94 -18.74
C SER A 335 2.52 -11.45 -18.39
N SER A 336 1.32 -11.00 -18.02
CA SER A 336 1.14 -9.61 -17.58
C SER A 336 1.78 -9.35 -16.22
N TRP A 337 1.70 -10.28 -15.26
CA TRP A 337 2.34 -10.09 -13.96
C TRP A 337 3.86 -9.98 -14.05
N ALA A 338 4.48 -10.84 -14.88
CA ALA A 338 5.93 -10.82 -15.07
C ALA A 338 6.43 -9.57 -15.81
N ALA A 339 5.61 -9.01 -16.71
CA ALA A 339 5.97 -7.80 -17.46
C ALA A 339 5.65 -6.51 -16.68
N ASP A 340 4.49 -6.46 -16.03
CA ASP A 340 3.86 -5.19 -15.63
C ASP A 340 3.86 -4.97 -14.11
N LEU A 341 4.15 -5.96 -13.26
CA LEU A 341 4.04 -5.75 -11.81
C LEU A 341 5.19 -4.92 -11.23
N VAL A 342 6.43 -5.18 -11.67
CA VAL A 342 7.65 -4.71 -11.01
C VAL A 342 8.49 -3.86 -11.96
N TYR A 343 8.84 -2.65 -11.51
CA TYR A 343 9.77 -1.78 -12.22
C TYR A 343 10.85 -1.23 -11.30
N PHE A 344 12.03 -1.04 -11.86
CA PHE A 344 13.08 -0.24 -11.25
C PHE A 344 13.17 1.11 -11.95
N SER A 345 13.14 2.17 -11.15
CA SER A 345 13.25 3.54 -11.61
C SER A 345 14.50 4.17 -11.01
N SER A 346 15.35 4.78 -11.84
CA SER A 346 16.44 5.66 -11.35
C SER A 346 16.01 7.12 -11.35
N ASN A 347 14.96 7.44 -12.11
CA ASN A 347 14.32 8.73 -12.23
C ASN A 347 12.85 8.50 -12.62
N THR A 348 11.94 9.37 -12.18
CA THR A 348 10.49 9.25 -12.41
C THR A 348 10.11 9.07 -13.88
N LEU A 349 10.95 9.55 -14.81
CA LEU A 349 10.74 9.47 -16.24
C LEU A 349 11.19 8.15 -16.90
N TYR A 350 12.06 7.37 -16.26
CA TYR A 350 12.65 6.16 -16.85
C TYR A 350 12.37 4.94 -15.97
N ARG A 351 11.50 4.06 -16.47
CA ARG A 351 11.23 2.75 -15.88
C ARG A 351 11.97 1.67 -16.64
N THR A 352 12.62 0.79 -15.89
CA THR A 352 13.32 -0.38 -16.42
C THR A 352 12.68 -1.64 -15.85
N HIS A 353 12.40 -2.60 -16.72
CA HIS A 353 11.92 -3.91 -16.26
C HIS A 353 13.02 -4.62 -15.50
N VAL A 354 12.63 -5.30 -14.43
CA VAL A 354 13.55 -6.04 -13.58
C VAL A 354 13.86 -7.38 -14.24
N PRO A 355 15.14 -7.76 -14.40
CA PRO A 355 15.48 -9.09 -14.88
C PRO A 355 15.10 -10.15 -13.83
N GLN A 356 14.63 -11.32 -14.27
CA GLN A 356 14.36 -12.49 -13.42
C GLN A 356 13.19 -12.37 -12.42
N VAL A 357 12.25 -11.45 -12.67
CA VAL A 357 11.02 -11.29 -11.86
C VAL A 357 10.19 -12.57 -11.79
N ASP A 358 10.27 -13.42 -12.81
CA ASP A 358 9.60 -14.72 -12.90
C ASP A 358 10.02 -15.71 -11.81
N THR A 359 11.17 -15.49 -11.15
CA THR A 359 11.69 -16.33 -10.07
C THR A 359 11.25 -15.89 -8.66
N VAL A 360 10.83 -14.64 -8.51
CA VAL A 360 10.45 -14.07 -7.19
C VAL A 360 8.94 -14.02 -6.99
N ILE A 361 8.16 -14.11 -8.07
CA ILE A 361 6.70 -14.12 -7.99
C ILE A 361 6.17 -15.56 -7.94
N TYR A 362 5.27 -15.78 -7.00
CA TYR A 362 4.57 -17.02 -6.74
C TYR A 362 3.07 -16.79 -6.89
N CYS A 363 2.33 -17.83 -7.25
CA CYS A 363 0.88 -17.76 -7.31
C CYS A 363 0.25 -18.76 -6.34
N SER A 364 -0.90 -18.39 -5.74
CA SER A 364 -1.47 -19.08 -4.57
C SER A 364 -2.28 -20.35 -4.92
N ASN A 365 -2.95 -20.38 -6.07
CA ASN A 365 -3.93 -21.43 -6.41
C ASN A 365 -3.63 -22.02 -7.80
N PRO A 366 -3.25 -23.32 -7.93
CA PRO A 366 -3.60 -24.48 -7.06
C PRO A 366 -2.69 -24.76 -5.85
N GLY A 367 -1.63 -23.98 -5.67
CA GLY A 367 -0.68 -24.06 -4.56
C GLY A 367 0.50 -23.14 -4.86
N PRO A 368 1.33 -22.81 -3.86
CA PRO A 368 2.46 -21.90 -4.02
C PRO A 368 3.44 -22.49 -5.05
N THR A 369 3.42 -21.92 -6.26
CA THR A 369 4.29 -22.31 -7.37
C THR A 369 4.89 -21.05 -7.98
N SER A 370 6.19 -21.10 -8.30
CA SER A 370 6.84 -19.98 -8.97
C SER A 370 6.21 -19.78 -10.35
N ILE A 371 6.11 -18.53 -10.78
CA ILE A 371 5.59 -18.20 -12.11
C ILE A 371 6.38 -18.95 -13.20
N ARG A 372 7.71 -18.99 -13.07
CA ARG A 372 8.59 -19.68 -14.01
C ARG A 372 8.26 -21.18 -14.13
N ASP A 373 8.04 -21.86 -13.00
CA ASP A 373 7.70 -23.28 -13.00
C ASP A 373 6.30 -23.52 -13.53
N PHE A 374 5.33 -22.68 -13.17
CA PHE A 374 3.97 -22.76 -13.69
C PHE A 374 3.95 -22.58 -15.22
N GLN A 375 4.65 -21.57 -15.74
CA GLN A 375 4.75 -21.33 -17.18
C GLN A 375 5.38 -22.52 -17.90
N ARG A 376 6.41 -23.13 -17.30
CA ARG A 376 7.08 -24.31 -17.84
C ARG A 376 6.17 -25.53 -17.90
N LEU A 377 5.38 -25.77 -16.86
CA LEU A 377 4.53 -26.95 -16.72
C LEU A 377 3.21 -26.85 -17.50
N TYR A 378 2.54 -25.70 -17.43
CA TYR A 378 1.16 -25.55 -17.90
C TYR A 378 1.04 -24.70 -19.17
N CYS A 379 1.86 -23.66 -19.35
CA CYS A 379 1.69 -22.71 -20.46
C CYS A 379 2.45 -23.11 -21.73
N ASN A 380 3.56 -23.83 -21.58
CA ASN A 380 4.28 -24.43 -22.71
C ASN A 380 3.47 -25.53 -23.43
N VAL A 381 2.29 -25.90 -22.93
CA VAL A 381 1.36 -26.81 -23.62
C VAL A 381 0.72 -26.17 -24.85
N THR A 382 0.97 -24.88 -25.17
CA THR A 382 0.76 -24.39 -26.56
C THR A 382 1.76 -24.98 -27.56
N LYS A 383 2.83 -25.68 -27.10
CA LYS A 383 3.54 -26.70 -27.89
C LYS A 383 2.78 -28.03 -27.99
N SER A 384 1.51 -28.11 -27.61
CA SER A 384 0.54 -29.14 -28.03
C SER A 384 0.40 -29.18 -29.56
N ASN A 385 0.77 -28.08 -30.24
CA ASN A 385 1.02 -28.12 -31.67
C ASN A 385 2.08 -29.16 -32.07
N ILE A 386 2.99 -29.61 -31.20
CA ILE A 386 3.89 -30.72 -31.51
C ILE A 386 3.12 -32.02 -31.56
N LEU A 387 2.22 -32.30 -30.60
CA LEU A 387 1.44 -33.54 -30.61
C LEU A 387 0.45 -33.56 -31.77
N VAL A 388 -0.18 -32.42 -32.08
CA VAL A 388 -1.02 -32.25 -33.29
C VAL A 388 -0.18 -32.34 -34.57
N LYS A 389 0.98 -31.68 -34.66
CA LYS A 389 1.88 -31.79 -35.84
C LYS A 389 2.42 -33.21 -36.01
N VAL A 390 2.69 -33.93 -34.92
CA VAL A 390 3.09 -35.34 -34.94
C VAL A 390 1.93 -36.21 -35.43
N LEU A 391 0.71 -36.03 -34.92
CA LEU A 391 -0.47 -36.75 -35.39
C LEU A 391 -0.78 -36.46 -36.87
N VAL A 392 -0.72 -35.20 -37.30
CA VAL A 392 -0.89 -34.81 -38.70
C VAL A 392 0.22 -35.40 -39.56
N GLY A 393 1.48 -35.32 -39.11
CA GLY A 393 2.62 -35.92 -39.80
C GLY A 393 2.49 -37.44 -39.98
N VAL A 394 2.11 -38.15 -38.92
CA VAL A 394 1.82 -39.59 -38.98
C VAL A 394 0.66 -39.89 -39.92
N GLY A 395 -0.41 -39.09 -39.89
CA GLY A 395 -1.54 -39.22 -40.81
C GLY A 395 -1.15 -39.05 -42.28
N VAL A 396 -0.26 -38.09 -42.60
CA VAL A 396 0.28 -37.89 -43.95
C VAL A 396 1.14 -39.08 -44.38
N VAL A 397 1.97 -39.64 -43.49
CA VAL A 397 2.78 -40.83 -43.81
C VAL A 397 1.88 -42.05 -44.08
N ILE A 398 0.87 -42.29 -43.25
CA ILE A 398 -0.08 -43.41 -43.43
C ILE A 398 -0.82 -43.26 -44.76
N THR A 399 -1.32 -42.07 -45.08
CA THR A 399 -2.02 -41.82 -46.36
C THR A 399 -1.12 -42.04 -47.57
N LEU A 400 0.15 -41.59 -47.53
CA LEU A 400 1.11 -41.86 -48.59
C LEU A 400 1.40 -43.36 -48.76
N VAL A 401 1.52 -44.11 -47.65
CA VAL A 401 1.70 -45.57 -47.70
C VAL A 401 0.49 -46.27 -48.32
N VAL A 402 -0.73 -45.86 -47.95
CA VAL A 402 -1.96 -46.41 -48.52
C VAL A 402 -2.05 -46.09 -50.02
N ILE A 403 -1.77 -44.85 -50.44
CA ILE A 403 -1.73 -44.47 -51.85
C ILE A 403 -0.69 -45.31 -52.60
N GLY A 404 0.51 -45.45 -52.04
CA GLY A 404 1.58 -46.29 -52.61
C GLY A 404 1.16 -47.76 -52.77
N LEU A 405 0.48 -48.33 -51.77
CA LEU A 405 -0.07 -49.69 -51.84
C LEU A 405 -1.18 -49.83 -52.89
N VAL A 406 -2.07 -48.85 -53.01
CA VAL A 406 -3.13 -48.83 -54.03
C VAL A 406 -2.52 -48.75 -55.43
N VAL A 407 -1.54 -47.87 -55.64
CA VAL A 407 -0.82 -47.75 -56.91
C VAL A 407 -0.08 -49.05 -57.23
N TYR A 408 0.65 -49.63 -56.26
CA TYR A 408 1.35 -50.90 -56.43
C TYR A 408 0.41 -52.05 -56.80
N CYS A 409 -0.70 -52.20 -56.08
CA CYS A 409 -1.74 -53.19 -56.38
C CYS A 409 -2.39 -52.94 -57.75
N GLY A 410 -2.62 -51.68 -58.11
CA GLY A 410 -3.15 -51.28 -59.41
C GLY A 410 -2.21 -51.62 -60.57
N VAL A 411 -0.92 -51.35 -60.42
CA VAL A 411 0.13 -51.68 -61.40
C VAL A 411 0.31 -53.19 -61.52
N GLN A 412 0.35 -53.95 -60.41
CA GLN A 412 0.40 -55.42 -60.46
C GLN A 412 -0.81 -56.03 -61.17
N ARG A 413 -2.02 -55.52 -60.92
CA ARG A 413 -3.24 -55.98 -61.60
C ARG A 413 -3.22 -55.67 -63.10
N ARG A 414 -2.64 -54.54 -63.51
CA ARG A 414 -2.45 -54.21 -64.93
C ARG A 414 -1.34 -55.03 -65.58
N ALA A 415 -0.21 -55.28 -64.91
CA ALA A 415 0.88 -56.10 -65.41
C ALA A 415 0.43 -57.57 -65.67
N LYS A 416 -0.45 -58.11 -64.82
CA LYS A 416 -1.05 -59.45 -65.02
C LYS A 416 -2.06 -59.51 -66.18
N ARG A 417 -2.51 -58.38 -66.75
CA ARG A 417 -3.38 -58.36 -67.94
C ARG A 417 -2.64 -58.30 -69.28
N TYR A 418 -1.30 -58.19 -69.29
CA TYR A 418 -0.51 -58.08 -70.53
C TYR A 418 0.48 -59.23 -70.77
N ILE A 419 0.37 -60.34 -70.05
CA ILE A 419 1.18 -61.54 -70.31
C ILE A 419 0.22 -62.71 -70.56
N ASN A 420 -0.21 -62.84 -71.80
CA ASN A 420 -0.69 -64.07 -72.42
C ASN A 420 -0.59 -63.86 -73.94
N VAL A 421 0.64 -63.94 -74.46
CA VAL A 421 0.90 -64.05 -75.90
C VAL A 421 1.41 -65.47 -76.16
N PRO A 422 0.61 -66.37 -76.77
CA PRO A 422 1.09 -67.63 -77.29
C PRO A 422 1.63 -67.42 -78.70
N THR A 423 2.89 -67.79 -78.91
CA THR A 423 3.55 -67.89 -80.21
C THR A 423 3.37 -69.30 -80.78
N SER A 424 2.56 -69.45 -81.84
CA SER A 424 2.73 -70.52 -82.85
C SER A 424 1.88 -70.27 -84.11
N PRO A 425 2.32 -70.70 -85.30
CA PRO A 425 1.82 -70.21 -86.58
C PRO A 425 0.80 -71.14 -87.26
N SER A 426 0.10 -70.56 -88.25
CA SER A 426 -0.55 -71.20 -89.41
C SER A 426 -1.98 -71.75 -89.23
N ALA A 427 -2.96 -71.18 -89.94
CA ALA A 427 -3.54 -71.74 -91.18
C ALA A 427 -4.94 -71.16 -91.54
N LEU A 428 -5.01 -70.62 -92.76
CA LEU A 428 -6.13 -70.40 -93.71
C LEU A 428 -7.64 -70.51 -93.33
N ARG A 429 -8.35 -69.42 -93.73
CA ARG A 429 -9.66 -69.32 -94.48
C ARG A 429 -11.00 -69.58 -93.72
N PRO A 430 -12.17 -69.18 -94.27
CA PRO A 430 -12.58 -67.86 -94.78
C PRO A 430 -14.03 -67.44 -94.38
N ALA A 431 -14.39 -66.18 -94.69
CA ALA A 431 -15.74 -65.64 -94.97
C ALA A 431 -16.78 -65.47 -93.84
N GLY A 432 -17.24 -64.22 -93.65
CA GLY A 432 -18.44 -63.90 -92.88
C GLY A 432 -18.69 -62.38 -92.78
N TYR A 433 -19.47 -61.86 -93.72
CA TYR A 433 -19.96 -60.48 -93.89
C TYR A 433 -20.53 -59.79 -92.61
N GLY A 434 -20.29 -58.47 -92.43
CA GLY A 434 -21.20 -57.66 -91.59
C GLY A 434 -20.79 -56.27 -91.03
N LYS A 435 -20.54 -55.26 -91.90
CA LYS A 435 -20.81 -53.80 -91.66
C LYS A 435 -19.96 -53.02 -90.60
N PRO A 436 -19.98 -51.66 -90.56
CA PRO A 436 -19.07 -50.81 -91.32
C PRO A 436 -18.27 -49.82 -90.44
N HIS A 437 -17.16 -49.33 -90.98
CA HIS A 437 -16.41 -48.21 -90.41
C HIS A 437 -17.23 -46.91 -90.46
N MET A 438 -17.33 -46.22 -89.32
CA MET A 438 -17.65 -44.79 -89.29
C MET A 438 -16.38 -44.02 -88.95
N LEU A 439 -15.88 -43.33 -89.96
CA LEU A 439 -14.86 -42.31 -89.90
C LEU A 439 -15.50 -41.05 -89.29
N VAL A 440 -14.92 -40.52 -88.22
CA VAL A 440 -15.15 -39.13 -87.81
C VAL A 440 -13.78 -38.49 -87.58
N VAL A 441 -13.38 -37.72 -88.58
CA VAL A 441 -12.43 -36.60 -88.46
C VAL A 441 -13.30 -35.35 -88.25
N PRO A 442 -12.94 -34.45 -87.33
CA PRO A 442 -12.49 -33.12 -87.80
C PRO A 442 -11.21 -32.68 -87.08
N GLU A 443 -10.22 -32.22 -87.84
CA GLU A 443 -9.82 -30.81 -87.91
C GLU A 443 -9.33 -30.26 -86.57
N GLY A 444 -8.02 -30.09 -86.39
CA GLY A 444 -7.32 -28.98 -87.03
C GLY A 444 -7.35 -27.79 -86.08
N LYS A 445 -6.28 -27.62 -85.29
CA LYS A 445 -5.88 -26.35 -84.65
C LYS A 445 -4.47 -26.49 -84.06
N THR A 446 -3.52 -26.00 -84.86
CA THR A 446 -2.39 -25.14 -84.49
C THR A 446 -1.99 -25.07 -83.02
N TYR A 447 -0.72 -25.44 -82.77
CA TYR A 447 0.05 -25.00 -81.61
C TYR A 447 0.10 -23.46 -81.57
N ARG A 448 -0.38 -22.87 -80.47
CA ARG A 448 -0.17 -21.47 -80.12
C ARG A 448 0.92 -21.43 -79.04
N GLU A 449 1.92 -20.60 -79.30
CA GLU A 449 3.09 -20.36 -78.46
C GLU A 449 2.68 -20.02 -77.02
N THR A 450 3.48 -20.49 -76.06
CA THR A 450 3.35 -20.15 -74.65
C THR A 450 3.95 -18.77 -74.43
N GLU A 451 3.10 -17.80 -74.11
CA GLU A 451 3.51 -16.47 -73.64
C GLU A 451 4.15 -16.59 -72.25
N LEU A 452 5.33 -15.99 -72.11
CA LEU A 452 6.08 -15.86 -70.87
C LEU A 452 5.42 -14.77 -70.01
N HIS A 453 4.70 -15.14 -68.95
CA HIS A 453 4.25 -14.17 -67.95
C HIS A 453 5.46 -13.71 -67.11
N VAL A 454 6.05 -12.58 -67.48
CA VAL A 454 6.92 -11.81 -66.59
C VAL A 454 6.01 -11.09 -65.59
N ILE A 455 6.06 -11.52 -64.33
CA ILE A 455 5.49 -10.76 -63.23
C ILE A 455 6.47 -9.60 -62.99
N VAL A 456 6.10 -8.41 -63.44
CA VAL A 456 6.77 -7.17 -63.07
C VAL A 456 6.26 -6.78 -61.69
N GLU A 457 7.07 -6.98 -60.66
CA GLU A 457 6.82 -6.35 -59.36
C GLU A 457 6.96 -4.83 -59.51
N HIS A 458 5.85 -4.11 -59.38
CA HIS A 458 5.87 -2.67 -59.15
C HIS A 458 6.24 -2.44 -57.68
N ALA A 459 7.47 -1.97 -57.46
CA ALA A 459 7.82 -1.31 -56.21
C ALA A 459 7.13 0.06 -56.17
N GLU A 460 6.11 0.19 -55.33
CA GLU A 460 5.56 1.50 -54.97
C GLU A 460 6.61 2.29 -54.18
N ALA A 461 6.79 3.56 -54.55
CA ALA A 461 7.71 4.46 -53.87
C ALA A 461 7.18 4.82 -52.49
N ILE A 462 8.01 4.62 -51.47
CA ILE A 462 7.79 5.11 -50.11
C ILE A 462 7.66 6.64 -50.17
N VAL A 463 6.47 7.14 -49.89
CA VAL A 463 6.20 8.58 -49.73
C VAL A 463 6.81 9.02 -48.39
N PRO A 464 7.67 10.05 -48.36
CA PRO A 464 8.16 10.58 -47.10
C PRO A 464 6.99 11.27 -46.38
N THR A 465 6.61 10.73 -45.22
CA THR A 465 5.70 11.41 -44.30
C THR A 465 6.34 12.71 -43.84
N GLU A 466 5.68 13.79 -44.24
CA GLU A 466 5.92 15.17 -43.86
C GLU A 466 5.88 15.32 -42.33
N TYR A 467 7.00 15.73 -41.74
CA TYR A 467 7.08 16.13 -40.34
C TYR A 467 6.34 17.47 -40.17
N VAL A 468 5.09 17.43 -39.74
CA VAL A 468 4.40 18.60 -39.20
C VAL A 468 4.96 18.88 -37.80
N LYS A 469 5.73 19.96 -37.72
CA LYS A 469 6.28 20.52 -36.48
C LYS A 469 5.37 21.66 -36.03
N GLU A 470 4.39 21.36 -35.19
CA GLU A 470 3.65 22.40 -34.47
C GLU A 470 4.34 22.70 -33.14
N ARG A 471 4.80 23.95 -32.99
CA ARG A 471 5.05 24.59 -31.70
C ARG A 471 3.72 25.14 -31.18
N PRO A 472 3.50 25.11 -29.87
CA PRO A 472 2.75 26.16 -29.21
C PRO A 472 3.72 27.16 -28.58
N ASP A 473 3.61 28.41 -29.03
CA ASP A 473 3.96 29.62 -28.27
C ASP A 473 3.30 29.53 -26.88
N LYS A 474 3.98 29.75 -25.75
CA LYS A 474 4.42 31.05 -25.20
C LYS A 474 3.40 32.17 -25.40
N ASP A 475 2.44 32.26 -24.49
CA ASP A 475 1.90 33.54 -24.07
C ASP A 475 2.00 33.66 -22.55
N ASP A 476 2.76 34.68 -22.15
CA ASP A 476 2.77 35.29 -20.83
C ASP A 476 1.49 36.13 -20.68
N GLN A 477 0.66 35.82 -19.69
CA GLN A 477 -0.14 36.79 -18.94
C GLN A 477 -0.57 36.25 -17.57
#